data_AF-A0A7I8YU77-F1
#
_entry.id   AF-A0A7I8YU77-F1
#
_cell.length_a   1.000
_cell.length_b   1.000
_cell.length_c   1.000
_cell.angle_alpha   90.00
_cell.angle_beta   90.00
_cell.angle_gamma   90.00
#
_symmetry.space_group_name_H-M   'P 1'
#
loop_
_entity.id
_entity.type
_entity.pdbx_description
1 polymer ?
#
loop_
_entity_poly.entity_id
_entity_poly.type
_entity_poly.pdbx_seq_one_letter_code
_entity_poly.pdbx_strand_id
1 'polypeptide(L)'
;MKIILLFLAALASFTVHAQPPSQTVEQTVRHIYQNYKSDATAPYFGETGERAITSARIQQALTLNDNLTLPGNIGWLDYDPVCDCQDFGDLVLESVAITQTDADHADAVVRFRIFKDDKEKTTHRLAP
;
A
#
# COMPACT_ATOMS: atom_id res chain seq x y z
N MET A 1 -46.59 26.55 22.21
CA MET A 1 -46.51 25.23 21.55
C MET A 1 -45.70 25.20 20.25
N LYS A 2 -45.68 26.26 19.42
CA LYS A 2 -45.01 26.23 18.10
C LYS A 2 -43.47 26.33 18.13
N ILE A 3 -42.89 26.95 19.16
CA ILE A 3 -41.42 27.11 19.32
C ILE A 3 -40.76 25.83 19.86
N ILE A 4 -41.46 25.06 20.69
CA ILE A 4 -40.94 23.81 21.27
C ILE A 4 -40.77 22.72 20.20
N LEU A 5 -41.65 22.71 19.18
CA LEU A 5 -41.56 21.80 18.04
C LEU A 5 -40.36 22.08 17.12
N LEU A 6 -39.89 23.33 17.04
CA LEU A 6 -38.72 23.73 16.23
C LEU A 6 -37.39 23.26 16.84
N PHE A 7 -37.30 23.20 18.17
CA PHE A 7 -36.10 22.68 18.84
C PHE A 7 -35.97 21.16 18.73
N LEU A 8 -37.08 20.42 18.67
CA LEU A 8 -37.07 18.96 18.51
C LEU A 8 -36.56 18.51 17.12
N ALA A 9 -36.80 19.31 16.08
CA ALA A 9 -36.35 19.00 14.72
C ALA A 9 -34.83 19.22 14.52
N ALA A 10 -34.19 20.06 15.34
CA ALA A 10 -32.77 20.35 15.22
C ALA A 10 -31.85 19.25 15.80
N LEU A 11 -32.37 18.43 16.73
CA LEU A 11 -31.62 17.34 17.38
C LEU A 11 -31.55 16.06 16.54
N ALA A 12 -32.33 15.95 15.45
CA ALA A 12 -32.36 14.78 14.57
C ALA A 12 -31.36 14.86 13.39
N SER A 13 -30.61 15.96 13.26
CA SER A 13 -29.73 16.21 12.12
C SER A 13 -28.27 15.78 12.32
N PHE A 14 -27.93 15.11 13.43
CA PHE A 14 -26.60 14.53 13.60
C PHE A 14 -26.50 13.25 12.77
N THR A 15 -26.20 13.40 11.48
CA THR A 15 -25.64 12.29 10.70
C THR A 15 -24.25 12.03 11.28
N VAL A 16 -24.13 11.01 12.13
CA VAL A 16 -22.84 10.43 12.49
C VAL A 16 -22.21 10.00 11.17
N HIS A 17 -21.29 10.82 10.63
CA HIS A 17 -20.41 10.41 9.56
C HIS A 17 -19.49 9.35 10.17
N ALA A 18 -19.93 8.10 10.13
CA ALA A 18 -19.07 6.97 10.46
C ALA A 18 -17.91 7.01 9.46
N GLN A 19 -16.70 7.23 9.97
CA GLN A 19 -15.51 7.11 9.15
C GLN A 19 -15.54 5.73 8.49
N PRO A 20 -15.38 5.64 7.15
CA PRO A 20 -15.34 4.34 6.50
C PRO A 20 -14.32 3.46 7.23
N PRO A 21 -14.61 2.16 7.42
CA PRO A 21 -13.71 1.28 8.13
C PRO A 21 -12.34 1.36 7.47
N SER A 22 -11.30 1.62 8.27
CA SER A 22 -9.92 1.53 7.79
C SER A 22 -9.71 0.12 7.23
N GLN A 23 -9.02 0.03 6.09
CA GLN A 23 -8.66 -1.27 5.54
C GLN A 23 -7.82 -2.03 6.57
N THR A 24 -8.01 -3.35 6.62
CA THR A 24 -7.11 -4.21 7.39
C THR A 24 -5.74 -4.24 6.73
N VAL A 25 -4.69 -4.56 7.49
CA VAL A 25 -3.33 -4.70 6.93
C VAL A 25 -3.31 -5.68 5.75
N GLU A 26 -4.01 -6.81 5.88
CA GLU A 26 -4.12 -7.79 4.80
C GLU A 26 -4.80 -7.20 3.55
N GLN A 27 -5.87 -6.42 3.71
CA GLN A 27 -6.54 -5.75 2.59
C GLN A 27 -5.62 -4.75 1.90
N THR A 28 -4.87 -3.96 2.67
CA THR A 28 -3.88 -3.02 2.12
C THR A 28 -2.82 -3.75 1.31
N VAL A 29 -2.24 -4.83 1.85
CA VAL A 29 -1.23 -5.64 1.15
C VAL A 29 -1.83 -6.24 -0.13
N ARG A 30 -3.01 -6.84 -0.06
CA ARG A 30 -3.68 -7.38 -1.26
C ARG A 30 -3.96 -6.31 -2.31
N HIS A 31 -4.35 -5.10 -1.88
CA HIS A 31 -4.58 -3.96 -2.77
C HIS A 31 -3.31 -3.50 -3.48
N ILE A 32 -2.15 -3.53 -2.82
CA ILE A 32 -0.86 -3.24 -3.46
C ILE A 32 -0.58 -4.29 -4.55
N TYR A 33 -0.67 -5.58 -4.21
CA TYR A 33 -0.32 -6.65 -5.15
C TYR A 33 -1.30 -6.83 -6.31
N GLN A 34 -2.56 -6.38 -6.18
CA GLN A 34 -3.55 -6.51 -7.26
C GLN A 34 -3.16 -5.71 -8.51
N ASN A 35 -2.33 -4.68 -8.35
CA ASN A 35 -1.97 -3.75 -9.42
C ASN A 35 -0.76 -4.22 -10.24
N TYR A 36 -0.15 -5.36 -9.90
CA TYR A 36 0.87 -6.00 -10.74
C TYR A 36 0.22 -6.79 -11.89
N LYS A 37 -0.43 -6.06 -12.80
CA LYS A 37 -1.09 -6.57 -14.00
C LYS A 37 -0.70 -5.73 -15.21
N SER A 38 -0.70 -6.35 -16.37
CA SER A 38 -0.39 -5.72 -17.66
C SER A 38 -1.35 -4.57 -18.02
N ASP A 39 -2.56 -4.56 -17.47
CA ASP A 39 -3.59 -3.54 -17.66
C ASP A 39 -3.72 -2.55 -16.49
N ALA A 40 -2.84 -2.62 -15.49
CA ALA A 40 -2.84 -1.77 -14.32
C ALA A 40 -1.55 -0.96 -14.17
N THR A 41 -1.62 0.12 -13.39
CA THR A 41 -0.42 0.85 -12.97
C THR A 41 0.18 0.14 -11.78
N ALA A 42 1.32 -0.52 -11.98
CA ALA A 42 2.07 -1.15 -10.89
C ALA A 42 2.39 -0.13 -9.80
N PRO A 43 2.38 -0.55 -8.53
CA PRO A 43 2.75 0.33 -7.43
C PRO A 43 4.22 0.73 -7.58
N TYR A 44 4.51 2.03 -7.39
CA TYR A 44 5.88 2.53 -7.45
C TYR A 44 6.36 2.88 -6.05
N PHE A 45 7.53 2.35 -5.65
CA PHE A 45 8.05 2.50 -4.29
C PHE A 45 8.39 3.97 -3.93
N GLY A 46 8.73 4.78 -4.94
CA GLY A 46 8.98 6.22 -4.81
C GLY A 46 7.74 7.11 -5.04
N GLU A 47 6.54 6.52 -5.16
CA GLU A 47 5.30 7.28 -5.33
C GLU A 47 4.99 8.10 -4.08
N THR A 48 4.48 9.33 -4.24
CA THR A 48 4.21 10.26 -3.13
C THR A 48 2.71 10.60 -3.02
N GLY A 49 2.31 11.29 -1.95
CA GLY A 49 0.92 11.71 -1.75
C GLY A 49 -0.03 10.54 -1.48
N GLU A 50 -1.24 10.60 -2.05
CA GLU A 50 -2.30 9.61 -1.80
C GLU A 50 -1.98 8.19 -2.30
N ARG A 51 -1.00 8.05 -3.20
CA ARG A 51 -0.56 6.77 -3.75
C ARG A 51 0.70 6.22 -3.07
N ALA A 52 1.26 6.93 -2.09
CA ALA A 52 2.44 6.49 -1.39
C ALA A 52 2.17 5.17 -0.65
N ILE A 53 3.03 4.18 -0.88
CA ILE A 53 2.99 2.87 -0.21
C ILE A 53 4.08 2.74 0.88
N THR A 54 4.91 3.78 1.04
CA THR A 54 6.04 3.79 1.97
C THR A 54 5.90 4.94 2.96
N SER A 55 6.58 4.82 4.10
CA SER A 55 6.57 5.84 5.15
C SER A 55 7.30 7.12 4.71
N ALA A 56 6.97 8.24 5.36
CA ALA A 56 7.67 9.52 5.13
C ALA A 56 9.19 9.41 5.30
N ARG A 57 9.66 8.53 6.19
CA ARG A 57 11.09 8.27 6.40
C ARG A 57 11.73 7.62 5.16
N ILE A 58 11.08 6.63 4.57
CA ILE A 58 11.57 5.98 3.34
C ILE A 58 11.61 7.01 2.21
N GLN A 59 10.57 7.81 2.06
CA GLN A 59 10.50 8.85 1.02
C GLN A 59 11.64 9.88 1.13
N GLN A 60 11.99 10.28 2.35
CA GLN A 60 13.14 11.15 2.60
C GLN A 60 14.47 10.49 2.22
N ALA A 61 14.61 9.18 2.49
CA ALA A 61 15.80 8.43 2.11
C ALA A 61 15.93 8.31 0.58
N LEU A 62 14.82 8.07 -0.13
CA LEU A 62 14.80 8.05 -1.60
C LEU A 62 15.16 9.42 -2.18
N THR A 63 14.54 10.48 -1.66
CA THR A 63 14.84 11.87 -2.09
C THR A 63 16.31 12.21 -1.87
N LEU A 64 16.87 11.85 -0.71
CA LEU A 64 18.28 12.07 -0.42
C LEU A 64 19.18 11.29 -1.38
N ASN A 65 18.85 10.01 -1.64
CA ASN A 65 19.57 9.19 -2.59
C ASN A 65 19.60 9.84 -3.99
N ASP A 66 18.45 10.27 -4.49
CA ASP A 66 18.34 10.82 -5.83
C ASP A 66 19.14 12.13 -5.97
N ASN A 67 19.12 12.97 -4.93
CA ASN A 67 19.94 14.18 -4.87
C ASN A 67 21.45 13.91 -4.86
N LEU A 68 21.88 12.73 -4.39
CA LEU A 68 23.29 12.31 -4.35
C LEU A 68 23.70 11.47 -5.57
N THR A 69 22.74 11.05 -6.39
CA THR A 69 22.99 10.21 -7.57
C THR A 69 23.54 11.08 -8.71
N LEU A 70 24.67 10.67 -9.29
CA LEU A 70 25.28 11.38 -10.41
C LEU A 70 24.39 11.30 -11.67
N PRO A 71 24.36 12.35 -12.52
CA PRO A 71 23.60 12.32 -13.77
C PRO A 71 23.95 11.10 -14.64
N GLY A 72 22.93 10.36 -15.07
CA GLY A 72 23.07 9.17 -15.91
C GLY A 72 23.21 7.85 -15.14
N ASN A 73 23.33 7.89 -13.81
CA ASN A 73 23.25 6.70 -12.97
C ASN A 73 21.80 6.43 -12.55
N ILE A 74 21.46 5.15 -12.43
CA ILE A 74 20.23 4.72 -11.77
C ILE A 74 20.45 4.91 -10.26
N GLY A 75 19.45 5.44 -9.57
CA GLY A 75 19.47 5.60 -8.12
C GLY A 75 19.57 4.25 -7.38
N TRP A 76 19.43 4.25 -6.06
CA TRP A 76 19.59 3.03 -5.25
C TRP A 76 18.57 1.94 -5.56
N LEU A 77 17.39 2.32 -6.06
CA LEU A 77 16.36 1.39 -6.50
C LEU A 77 16.58 1.04 -7.97
N ASP A 78 17.50 0.13 -8.23
CA ASP A 78 17.67 -0.50 -9.54
C ASP A 78 16.75 -1.74 -9.69
N TYR A 79 15.65 -1.79 -8.96
CA TYR A 79 14.58 -2.80 -9.03
C TYR A 79 13.37 -2.37 -8.17
N ASP A 80 12.24 -3.07 -8.29
CA ASP A 80 11.05 -2.84 -7.46
C ASP A 80 11.15 -3.62 -6.13
N PRO A 81 11.27 -2.94 -4.98
CA PRO A 81 11.42 -3.60 -3.67
C PRO A 81 10.18 -4.33 -3.17
N VAL A 82 8.98 -4.05 -3.71
CA VAL A 82 7.74 -4.67 -3.24
C VAL A 82 7.60 -6.10 -3.79
N CYS A 83 7.94 -6.30 -5.07
CA CYS A 83 7.98 -7.63 -5.68
C CYS A 83 9.37 -8.28 -5.65
N ASP A 84 10.40 -7.53 -5.26
CA ASP A 84 11.82 -7.92 -5.37
C ASP A 84 12.16 -8.37 -6.80
N CYS A 85 11.75 -7.56 -7.78
CA CYS A 85 11.77 -7.92 -9.19
C CYS A 85 12.15 -6.76 -10.12
N GLN A 86 12.78 -7.08 -11.25
CA GLN A 86 13.03 -6.13 -12.35
C GLN A 86 11.85 -6.05 -13.32
N ASP A 87 11.32 -7.21 -13.67
CA ASP A 87 10.19 -7.37 -14.57
C ASP A 87 9.14 -8.27 -13.91
N PHE A 88 7.88 -8.09 -14.29
CA PHE A 88 6.77 -8.95 -13.91
C PHE A 88 5.83 -9.17 -15.10
N GLY A 89 5.06 -10.25 -15.08
CA GLY A 89 4.08 -10.55 -16.12
C GLY A 89 2.79 -11.12 -15.54
N ASP A 90 1.89 -10.20 -15.20
CA ASP A 90 0.62 -10.51 -14.53
C ASP A 90 0.79 -11.29 -13.20
N LEU A 91 1.65 -10.80 -12.31
CA LEU A 91 2.00 -11.40 -11.02
C LEU A 91 0.77 -11.97 -10.29
N VAL A 92 0.89 -13.19 -9.78
CA VAL A 92 -0.21 -13.88 -9.09
C VAL A 92 0.10 -13.98 -7.59
N LEU A 93 -0.65 -13.24 -6.78
CA LEU A 93 -0.60 -13.34 -5.32
C LEU A 93 -1.30 -14.62 -4.85
N GLU A 94 -0.56 -15.49 -4.17
CA GLU A 94 -1.05 -16.80 -3.71
C GLU A 94 -1.51 -16.75 -2.25
N SER A 95 -0.76 -16.05 -1.40
CA SER A 95 -1.11 -15.90 0.01
C SER A 95 -0.51 -14.64 0.63
N VAL A 96 -1.20 -14.12 1.64
CA VAL A 96 -0.72 -13.07 2.54
C VAL A 96 -0.88 -13.61 3.96
N ALA A 97 0.18 -13.54 4.77
CA ALA A 97 0.15 -13.85 6.18
C ALA A 97 0.61 -12.64 6.97
N ILE A 98 -0.22 -12.16 7.90
CA ILE A 98 0.06 -10.98 8.71
C ILE A 98 0.48 -11.42 10.11
N THR A 99 1.59 -10.86 10.60
CA THR A 99 2.02 -10.98 11.99
C THR A 99 2.01 -9.59 12.62
N GLN A 100 1.10 -9.34 13.54
CA GLN A 100 1.10 -8.08 14.30
C GLN A 100 2.36 -8.03 15.17
N THR A 101 3.15 -6.96 15.06
CA THR A 101 4.40 -6.79 15.82
C THR A 101 4.18 -5.91 17.05
N ASP A 102 3.32 -4.89 16.95
CA ASP A 102 2.82 -4.09 18.08
C ASP A 102 1.44 -3.46 17.78
N ALA A 103 1.01 -2.45 18.52
CA ALA A 103 -0.32 -1.81 18.34
C ALA A 103 -0.51 -1.18 16.95
N ASP A 104 0.57 -0.69 16.34
CA ASP A 104 0.52 0.12 15.11
C ASP A 104 1.34 -0.49 13.95
N HIS A 105 2.09 -1.57 14.21
CA HIS A 105 2.97 -2.21 13.24
C HIS A 105 2.63 -3.69 13.02
N ALA A 106 2.79 -4.15 11.78
CA ALA A 106 2.62 -5.54 11.41
C ALA A 106 3.56 -5.92 10.26
N ASP A 107 4.10 -7.13 10.32
CA ASP A 107 4.82 -7.76 9.22
C ASP A 107 3.84 -8.48 8.30
N ALA A 108 4.08 -8.42 6.99
CA ALA A 108 3.37 -9.22 6.00
C ALA A 108 4.33 -10.16 5.28
N VAL A 109 4.08 -11.46 5.35
CA VAL A 109 4.73 -12.45 4.49
C VAL A 109 3.81 -12.74 3.33
N VAL A 110 4.27 -12.40 2.12
CA VAL A 110 3.55 -12.64 0.89
C VAL A 110 4.20 -13.77 0.11
N ARG A 111 3.36 -14.55 -0.58
CA ARG A 111 3.82 -15.57 -1.53
C ARG A 111 3.15 -15.33 -2.86
N PHE A 112 3.92 -15.27 -3.92
CA PHE A 112 3.43 -14.94 -5.25
C PHE A 112 4.27 -15.59 -6.35
N ARG A 113 3.78 -15.48 -7.58
CA ARG A 113 4.50 -15.83 -8.81
C ARG A 113 4.69 -14.57 -9.62
N ILE A 114 5.93 -14.26 -10.00
CA ILE A 114 6.27 -13.00 -10.70
C ILE A 114 5.62 -12.98 -12.09
N PHE A 115 5.69 -14.10 -12.81
CA PHE A 115 4.94 -14.31 -14.05
C PHE A 115 3.80 -15.31 -13.81
N LYS A 116 2.64 -15.04 -14.41
CA LYS A 116 1.43 -15.87 -14.25
C LYS A 116 1.65 -17.35 -14.55
N ASP A 117 2.50 -17.65 -15.53
CA ASP A 117 2.78 -19.00 -16.01
C ASP A 117 3.95 -19.67 -15.28
N ASP A 118 4.60 -18.96 -14.34
CA ASP A 118 5.66 -19.54 -13.53
C ASP A 118 5.13 -20.68 -12.66
N LYS A 119 6.02 -21.65 -12.43
CA LYS A 119 5.85 -22.70 -11.43
C LYS A 119 6.49 -22.33 -10.10
N GLU A 120 7.59 -21.59 -10.16
CA GLU A 120 8.32 -21.12 -8.98
C GLU A 120 7.53 -20.04 -8.26
N LYS A 121 7.68 -20.00 -6.94
CA LYS A 121 6.98 -19.07 -6.07
C LYS A 121 8.01 -18.30 -5.26
N THR A 122 7.89 -16.99 -5.26
CA THR A 122 8.68 -16.11 -4.41
C THR A 122 7.94 -15.93 -3.09
N THR A 123 8.69 -15.95 -1.98
CA THR A 123 8.19 -15.55 -0.67
C THR A 123 8.96 -14.33 -0.23
N HIS A 124 8.25 -13.24 0.03
CA HIS A 124 8.84 -11.95 0.39
C HIS A 124 8.21 -11.45 1.69
N ARG A 125 9.01 -10.77 2.52
CA ARG A 125 8.54 -10.17 3.77
C ARG A 125 8.53 -8.66 3.63
N LEU A 126 7.35 -8.07 3.74
CA LEU A 126 7.17 -6.64 3.91
C LEU A 126 7.16 -6.34 5.42
N ALA A 127 8.02 -5.42 5.84
CA ALA A 127 8.09 -4.92 7.20
C ALA A 127 7.94 -3.40 7.17
N PRO A 128 7.33 -2.80 8.21
CA PRO A 128 7.14 -1.36 8.31
C PRO A 128 8.44 -0.59 8.59
#